data_AF-A0A6A0A2P6-F1
#
_entry.id   AF-A0A6A0A2P6-F1
#
_cell.length_a   1.000
_cell.length_b   1.000
_cell.length_c   1.000
_cell.angle_alpha   90.00
_cell.angle_beta   90.00
_cell.angle_gamma   90.00
#
_symmetry.space_group_name_H-M   'P 1'
#
loop_
_entity.id
_entity.type
_entity.pdbx_description
1 polymer ?
#
loop_
_entity_poly.entity_id
_entity_poly.type
_entity_poly.pdbx_seq_one_letter_code
_entity_poly.pdbx_strand_id
1 'polypeptide(L)'
;MLFGLSLRGPGKARRGGWGSSDEDFIVDDLVDGSDSSQEDAEPPGLQSCGNALVLSGPCGCGKTAAVYACALLPGLDQGLGLQLPPATLILCEEVDLLLDEDKGFYAALVTLISDTKRPMILTLNSSQIPPALLSLGLTQLHFSPPSPSMLLRTACLVACAEGFGSSPHVPLSLLQQVV
;
A
#
# COMPACT_ATOMS: atom_id res chain seq x y z
N MET A 1 17.21 0.34 19.24
CA MET A 1 16.45 -0.88 18.88
C MET A 1 16.12 -0.77 17.41
N LEU A 2 16.93 -1.39 16.56
CA LEU A 2 16.81 -1.33 15.11
C LEU A 2 16.19 -2.68 14.67
N PHE A 3 14.93 -2.69 14.26
CA PHE A 3 14.30 -3.91 13.74
C PHE A 3 14.75 -4.13 12.30
N GLY A 4 15.35 -5.30 12.06
CA GLY A 4 15.89 -5.71 10.76
C GLY A 4 14.78 -6.00 9.76
N LEU A 5 14.87 -5.37 8.60
CA LEU A 5 14.06 -5.69 7.43
C LEU A 5 14.68 -6.92 6.74
N SER A 6 13.98 -8.06 6.83
CA SER A 6 14.32 -9.26 6.05
C SER A 6 13.67 -9.14 4.67
N LEU A 7 14.44 -8.69 3.68
CA LEU A 7 14.02 -8.65 2.27
C LEU A 7 14.38 -9.98 1.61
N ARG A 8 13.37 -10.81 1.32
CA ARG A 8 13.51 -12.04 0.53
C ARG A 8 13.05 -11.75 -0.90
N GLY A 9 13.99 -11.54 -1.82
CA GLY A 9 13.68 -11.31 -3.24
C GLY A 9 13.55 -12.62 -4.03
N PRO A 10 12.60 -12.74 -4.98
CA PRO A 10 12.54 -13.87 -5.89
C PRO A 10 13.50 -13.68 -7.09
N GLY A 11 14.23 -14.76 -7.42
CA GLY A 11 15.21 -14.82 -8.50
C GLY A 11 14.56 -14.87 -9.90
N LYS A 12 15.21 -14.20 -10.86
CA LYS A 12 14.84 -14.19 -12.28
C LYS A 12 15.33 -15.47 -12.99
N ALA A 13 14.41 -16.25 -13.58
CA ALA A 13 14.73 -17.24 -14.61
C ALA A 13 14.41 -16.68 -16.01
N ARG A 14 15.14 -17.19 -17.01
CA ARG A 14 15.53 -16.51 -18.26
C ARG A 14 14.60 -16.84 -19.46
N ARG A 15 14.64 -15.91 -20.43
CA ARG A 15 13.96 -15.82 -21.74
C ARG A 15 14.08 -17.04 -22.67
N GLY A 16 13.06 -17.19 -23.52
CA GLY A 16 13.06 -17.72 -24.90
C GLY A 16 11.61 -17.95 -25.33
N GLY A 17 11.09 -17.61 -26.51
CA GLY A 17 11.56 -17.02 -27.76
C GLY A 17 10.41 -17.30 -28.76
N TRP A 18 9.83 -16.28 -29.38
CA TRP A 18 8.78 -16.45 -30.40
C TRP A 18 9.39 -16.48 -31.80
N GLY A 19 8.93 -17.39 -32.65
CA GLY A 19 9.18 -17.31 -34.09
C GLY A 19 8.88 -18.58 -34.89
N SER A 20 7.86 -18.47 -35.74
CA SER A 20 7.62 -19.18 -37.02
C SER A 20 7.00 -20.59 -36.98
N SER A 21 5.77 -20.74 -37.48
CA SER A 21 5.44 -20.90 -38.91
C SER A 21 3.96 -21.27 -39.08
N ASP A 22 3.36 -20.75 -40.15
CA ASP A 22 2.02 -21.02 -40.68
C ASP A 22 1.80 -22.53 -40.94
N GLU A 23 0.57 -23.03 -40.74
CA GLU A 23 -0.09 -24.11 -41.53
C GLU A 23 -1.57 -24.28 -41.04
N ASP A 24 -2.50 -23.74 -41.83
CA ASP A 24 -3.83 -24.20 -42.29
C ASP A 24 -4.91 -24.88 -41.39
N PHE A 25 -6.13 -24.37 -41.65
CA PHE A 25 -7.48 -24.78 -41.25
C PHE A 25 -7.86 -26.21 -41.69
N ILE A 26 -8.45 -27.00 -40.78
CA ILE A 26 -9.56 -27.94 -41.08
C ILE A 26 -10.58 -27.87 -39.94
N VAL A 27 -11.81 -27.47 -40.29
CA VAL A 27 -13.02 -27.72 -39.50
C VAL A 27 -13.59 -29.04 -39.99
N ASP A 28 -13.75 -30.02 -39.11
CA ASP A 28 -14.63 -31.16 -39.36
C ASP A 28 -15.22 -31.71 -38.07
N ASP A 29 -16.48 -32.07 -38.22
CA ASP A 29 -17.55 -32.22 -37.25
C ASP A 29 -17.51 -33.52 -36.41
N LEU A 30 -18.14 -33.43 -35.22
CA LEU A 30 -18.82 -34.48 -34.44
C LEU A 30 -17.98 -35.51 -33.66
N VAL A 31 -17.90 -35.32 -32.33
CA VAL A 31 -17.92 -36.42 -31.36
C VAL A 31 -18.85 -36.09 -30.18
N ASP A 32 -19.84 -36.96 -29.98
CA ASP A 32 -20.77 -37.04 -28.86
C ASP A 32 -20.10 -37.81 -27.71
N GLY A 33 -20.32 -37.40 -26.45
CA GLY A 33 -19.93 -38.18 -25.29
C GLY A 33 -19.38 -37.38 -24.12
N SER A 34 -20.21 -37.20 -23.10
CA SER A 34 -19.89 -36.77 -21.75
C SER A 34 -18.63 -37.46 -21.17
N ASP A 35 -17.65 -36.70 -20.67
CA ASP A 35 -17.07 -36.95 -19.35
C ASP A 35 -16.34 -35.71 -18.79
N SER A 36 -16.55 -35.51 -17.50
CA SER A 36 -15.97 -34.49 -16.64
C SER A 36 -14.44 -34.41 -16.73
N SER A 37 -13.93 -33.23 -17.07
CA SER A 37 -12.50 -32.91 -16.95
C SER A 37 -12.36 -31.52 -16.33
N GLN A 38 -11.65 -31.49 -15.21
CA GLN A 38 -11.44 -30.36 -14.32
C GLN A 38 -11.02 -29.10 -15.08
N GLU A 39 -11.80 -28.03 -14.92
CA GLU A 39 -11.26 -26.68 -15.04
C GLU A 39 -10.40 -26.44 -13.80
N ASP A 40 -9.16 -26.93 -13.82
CA ASP A 40 -8.13 -26.47 -12.90
C ASP A 40 -7.86 -25.00 -13.24
N ALA A 41 -8.70 -24.12 -12.68
CA ALA A 41 -8.46 -22.70 -12.63
C ALA A 41 -7.12 -22.50 -11.93
N GLU A 42 -6.06 -22.31 -12.72
CA GLU A 42 -4.80 -21.77 -12.26
C GLU A 42 -5.13 -20.60 -11.32
N PRO A 43 -4.76 -20.68 -10.03
CA PRO A 43 -5.05 -19.60 -9.11
C PRO A 43 -4.44 -18.33 -9.71
N PRO A 44 -5.18 -17.22 -9.78
CA PRO A 44 -4.70 -16.01 -10.43
C PRO A 44 -3.31 -15.69 -9.90
N GLY A 45 -2.30 -15.84 -10.77
CA GLY A 45 -0.91 -15.69 -10.38
C GLY A 45 -0.73 -14.36 -9.67
N LEU A 46 -0.14 -14.39 -8.47
CA LEU A 46 0.05 -13.19 -7.66
C LEU A 46 0.91 -12.20 -8.44
N GLN A 47 0.29 -11.15 -8.97
CA GLN A 47 0.98 -10.12 -9.73
C GLN A 47 1.64 -9.19 -8.72
N SER A 48 2.92 -9.40 -8.40
CA SER A 48 3.61 -8.54 -7.43
C SER A 48 3.82 -7.13 -8.00
N CYS A 49 3.00 -6.17 -7.56
CA CYS A 49 3.11 -4.76 -7.92
C CYS A 49 4.09 -4.05 -7.00
N GLY A 50 5.37 -4.00 -7.41
CA GLY A 50 6.45 -3.36 -6.62
C GLY A 50 6.41 -1.82 -6.57
N ASN A 51 5.42 -1.18 -7.21
CA ASN A 51 5.24 0.27 -7.26
C ASN A 51 4.27 0.82 -6.21
N ALA A 52 3.59 -0.04 -5.43
CA ALA A 52 2.56 0.36 -4.48
C ALA A 52 2.86 -0.14 -3.05
N LEU A 53 2.62 0.74 -2.07
CA LEU A 53 2.74 0.47 -0.63
C LEU A 53 1.40 0.72 0.06
N VAL A 54 0.99 -0.19 0.94
CA VAL A 54 -0.20 -0.04 1.77
C VAL A 54 0.21 0.38 3.18
N LEU A 55 -0.37 1.47 3.69
CA LEU A 55 -0.30 1.87 5.09
C LEU A 55 -1.63 1.52 5.77
N SER A 56 -1.63 0.58 6.70
CA SER A 56 -2.84 0.12 7.38
C SER A 56 -2.79 0.38 8.86
N GLY A 57 -3.91 0.69 9.50
CA GLY A 57 -3.99 0.86 10.96
C GLY A 57 -5.15 1.78 11.33
N PRO A 58 -5.50 1.92 12.61
CA PRO A 58 -6.65 2.72 13.04
C PRO A 58 -6.53 4.21 12.64
N CYS A 59 -7.62 4.96 12.71
CA CYS A 59 -7.58 6.40 12.48
C CYS A 59 -6.65 7.10 13.51
N GLY A 60 -6.12 8.27 13.16
CA GLY A 60 -5.28 9.06 14.08
C GLY A 60 -3.89 8.52 14.40
N CYS A 61 -3.49 7.34 13.89
CA CYS A 61 -2.16 6.78 14.15
C CYS A 61 -1.02 7.39 13.29
N GLY A 62 -1.34 8.33 12.38
CA GLY A 62 -0.35 9.09 11.62
C GLY A 62 -0.01 8.57 10.23
N LYS A 63 -0.82 7.68 9.63
CA LYS A 63 -0.61 7.15 8.27
C LYS A 63 -0.41 8.26 7.24
N THR A 64 -1.40 9.14 7.12
CA THR A 64 -1.39 10.30 6.22
C THR A 64 -0.26 11.27 6.56
N ALA A 65 -0.08 11.60 7.85
CA ALA A 65 0.98 12.49 8.30
C ALA A 65 2.39 11.99 7.92
N ALA A 66 2.62 10.67 7.99
CA ALA A 66 3.89 10.06 7.57
C ALA A 66 4.12 10.23 6.06
N VAL A 67 3.09 10.06 5.23
CA VAL A 67 3.18 10.29 3.78
C VAL A 67 3.53 11.75 3.49
N TYR A 68 2.81 12.69 4.09
CA TYR A 68 3.09 14.11 3.90
C TYR A 68 4.47 14.50 4.40
N ALA A 69 4.91 13.98 5.55
CA ALA A 69 6.26 14.22 6.06
C ALA A 69 7.34 13.71 5.09
N CYS A 70 7.17 12.53 4.52
CA CYS A 70 8.08 11.98 3.51
C CYS A 70 8.05 12.76 2.19
N ALA A 71 6.86 13.22 1.76
CA ALA A 71 6.68 14.00 0.54
C ALA A 71 7.21 15.44 0.65
N LEU A 72 7.24 15.99 1.87
CA LEU A 72 7.76 17.34 2.17
C LEU A 72 9.22 17.33 2.62
N LEU A 73 9.78 16.15 2.92
CA LEU A 73 11.21 15.94 3.15
C LEU A 73 12.17 16.40 2.01
N PRO A 74 11.76 16.62 0.74
CA PRO A 74 12.65 17.16 -0.30
C PRO A 74 13.30 18.51 0.05
N GLY A 75 12.85 19.20 1.11
CA GLY A 75 13.45 20.43 1.62
C GLY A 75 14.58 20.28 2.64
N LEU A 76 14.90 19.08 3.13
CA LEU A 76 16.01 18.85 4.08
C LEU A 76 17.38 18.69 3.37
N ASP A 77 17.53 19.27 2.17
CA ASP A 77 18.71 19.21 1.31
C ASP A 77 19.92 19.98 1.87
N GLN A 78 19.75 20.89 2.83
CA GLN A 78 20.87 21.74 3.27
C GLN A 78 22.03 21.01 4.01
N GLY A 79 22.03 19.69 4.11
CA GLY A 79 23.13 18.96 4.78
C GLY A 79 23.51 17.57 4.27
N LEU A 80 22.76 16.93 3.35
CA LEU A 80 23.01 15.53 2.96
C LEU A 80 23.44 15.33 1.49
N GLY A 81 23.41 16.36 0.64
CA GLY A 81 23.96 16.31 -0.71
C GLY A 81 23.30 15.30 -1.66
N LEU A 82 22.11 14.81 -1.32
CA LEU A 82 21.33 13.89 -2.15
C LEU A 82 20.28 14.69 -2.91
N GLN A 83 20.65 15.16 -4.10
CA GLN A 83 19.73 15.81 -5.02
C GLN A 83 18.78 14.74 -5.62
N LEU A 84 17.67 14.47 -4.94
CA LEU A 84 16.63 13.62 -5.46
C LEU A 84 15.83 14.39 -6.52
N PRO A 85 15.60 13.82 -7.71
CA PRO A 85 14.77 14.46 -8.72
C PRO A 85 13.34 14.65 -8.19
N PRO A 86 12.59 15.68 -8.66
CA PRO A 86 11.20 15.87 -8.28
C PRO A 86 10.38 14.64 -8.69
N ALA A 87 10.05 13.79 -7.72
CA ALA A 87 9.30 12.57 -7.94
C ALA A 87 7.81 12.84 -7.70
N THR A 88 6.96 12.40 -8.63
CA THR A 88 5.51 12.41 -8.38
C THR A 88 5.08 11.12 -7.69
N LEU A 89 4.46 11.27 -6.53
CA LEU A 89 3.81 10.21 -5.77
C LEU A 89 2.29 10.30 -5.96
N ILE A 90 1.59 9.17 -6.04
CA ILE A 90 0.13 9.10 -5.97
C ILE A 90 -0.26 8.62 -4.57
N LEU A 91 -1.13 9.37 -3.88
CA LEU A 91 -1.71 8.97 -2.61
C LEU A 91 -3.20 8.65 -2.83
N CYS A 92 -3.61 7.42 -2.48
CA CYS A 92 -5.00 7.01 -2.40
C CYS A 92 -5.38 6.89 -0.92
N GLU A 93 -6.16 7.84 -0.43
CA GLU A 93 -6.60 7.84 0.96
C GLU A 93 -7.82 6.95 1.19
N GLU A 94 -7.89 6.39 2.40
CA GLU A 94 -9.04 5.65 2.95
C GLU A 94 -9.72 4.67 1.98
N VAL A 95 -8.90 3.82 1.35
CA VAL A 95 -9.34 2.90 0.28
C VAL A 95 -10.31 1.83 0.77
N ASP A 96 -10.43 1.62 2.08
CA ASP A 96 -11.37 0.68 2.71
C ASP A 96 -12.72 1.29 3.11
N LEU A 97 -12.99 2.56 2.82
CA LEU A 97 -14.27 3.21 3.17
C LEU A 97 -15.38 3.08 2.10
N LEU A 98 -15.09 2.40 1.00
CA LEU A 98 -16.05 2.27 -0.10
C LEU A 98 -17.23 1.38 0.29
N LEU A 99 -18.41 1.77 -0.15
CA LEU A 99 -19.63 0.99 0.03
C LEU A 99 -19.69 -0.13 -1.02
N ASP A 100 -20.43 -1.20 -0.73
CA ASP A 100 -20.52 -2.41 -1.56
C ASP A 100 -21.05 -2.15 -2.99
N GLU A 101 -21.63 -0.97 -3.24
CA GLU A 101 -22.12 -0.55 -4.55
C GLU A 101 -21.01 -0.10 -5.52
N ASP A 102 -19.81 0.25 -5.05
CA ASP A 102 -18.73 0.81 -5.86
C ASP A 102 -17.85 -0.26 -6.54
N LYS A 103 -18.49 -1.25 -7.18
CA LYS A 103 -17.79 -2.38 -7.87
C LYS A 103 -16.79 -1.91 -8.93
N GLY A 104 -17.01 -0.75 -9.53
CA GLY A 104 -16.12 -0.16 -10.54
C GLY A 104 -14.84 0.45 -9.95
N PHE A 105 -14.85 0.88 -8.69
CA PHE A 105 -13.70 1.57 -8.09
C PHE A 105 -12.51 0.63 -7.95
N TYR A 106 -12.71 -0.53 -7.31
CA TYR A 106 -11.60 -1.47 -7.09
C TYR A 106 -11.03 -2.00 -8.40
N ALA A 107 -11.88 -2.25 -9.40
CA ALA A 107 -11.42 -2.63 -10.74
C ALA A 107 -10.52 -1.54 -11.36
N ALA A 108 -10.95 -0.28 -11.31
CA ALA A 108 -10.16 0.85 -11.80
C ALA A 108 -8.88 1.06 -10.98
N LEU A 109 -8.93 0.88 -9.66
CA LEU A 109 -7.78 1.00 -8.78
C LEU A 109 -6.75 -0.10 -9.05
N VAL A 110 -7.19 -1.34 -9.26
CA VAL A 110 -6.33 -2.46 -9.67
C VAL A 110 -5.61 -2.14 -10.98
N THR A 111 -6.36 -1.70 -12.01
CA THR A 111 -5.76 -1.27 -13.28
C THR A 111 -4.78 -0.13 -13.09
N LEU A 112 -5.14 0.88 -12.28
CA LEU A 112 -4.29 2.02 -12.00
C LEU A 112 -2.97 1.61 -11.33
N ILE A 113 -3.02 0.72 -10.34
CA ILE A 113 -1.82 0.20 -9.65
C ILE A 113 -0.95 -0.59 -10.61
N SER A 114 -1.54 -1.43 -11.46
CA SER A 114 -0.78 -2.24 -12.41
C SER A 114 -0.12 -1.42 -13.52
N ASP A 115 -0.79 -0.38 -14.02
CA ASP A 115 -0.34 0.36 -15.20
C ASP A 115 0.52 1.59 -14.84
N THR A 116 0.41 2.10 -13.62
CA THR A 116 1.13 3.31 -13.23
C THR A 116 2.64 3.08 -13.06
N LYS A 117 3.42 4.02 -13.59
CA LYS A 117 4.87 4.11 -13.35
C LYS A 117 5.22 5.00 -12.16
N ARG A 118 4.21 5.62 -11.53
CA ARG A 118 4.38 6.52 -10.39
C ARG A 118 4.26 5.71 -9.10
N PRO A 119 5.14 5.91 -8.11
CA PRO A 119 4.98 5.28 -6.80
C PRO A 119 3.62 5.62 -6.19
N MET A 120 2.91 4.59 -5.72
CA MET A 120 1.61 4.73 -5.06
C MET A 120 1.69 4.41 -3.57
N ILE A 121 0.97 5.19 -2.77
CA ILE A 121 0.69 4.86 -1.38
C ILE A 121 -0.82 4.76 -1.19
N LEU A 122 -1.30 3.68 -0.61
CA LEU A 122 -2.68 3.46 -0.23
C LEU A 122 -2.80 3.52 1.29
N THR A 123 -3.77 4.24 1.84
CA THR A 123 -4.05 4.19 3.28
C THR A 123 -5.32 3.41 3.57
N LEU A 124 -5.28 2.57 4.61
CA LEU A 124 -6.42 1.80 5.11
C LEU A 124 -6.61 2.07 6.61
N ASN A 125 -7.86 2.10 7.06
CA ASN A 125 -8.23 2.19 8.47
C ASN A 125 -8.25 0.82 9.16
N SER A 126 -8.43 -0.26 8.40
CA SER A 126 -8.33 -1.65 8.85
C SER A 126 -6.95 -2.26 8.53
N SER A 127 -6.55 -3.26 9.31
CA SER A 127 -5.36 -4.09 9.02
C SER A 127 -5.59 -5.06 7.84
N GLN A 128 -6.83 -5.19 7.37
CA GLN A 128 -7.20 -6.08 6.28
C GLN A 128 -7.16 -5.34 4.94
N ILE A 129 -6.39 -5.86 3.99
CA ILE A 129 -6.39 -5.37 2.61
C ILE A 129 -7.70 -5.82 1.94
N PRO A 130 -8.42 -4.92 1.23
CA PRO A 130 -9.61 -5.29 0.46
C PRO A 130 -9.35 -6.49 -0.47
N PRO A 131 -10.25 -7.50 -0.53
CA PRO A 131 -10.03 -8.72 -1.30
C PRO A 131 -9.63 -8.48 -2.77
N ALA A 132 -10.18 -7.44 -3.39
CA ALA A 132 -9.87 -7.07 -4.77
C ALA A 132 -8.39 -6.68 -5.00
N LEU A 133 -7.68 -6.25 -3.95
CA LEU A 133 -6.27 -5.85 -4.02
C LEU A 133 -5.30 -6.95 -3.62
N LEU A 134 -5.79 -8.09 -3.10
CA LEU A 134 -4.92 -9.19 -2.63
C LEU A 134 -4.13 -9.83 -3.77
N SER A 135 -4.69 -9.86 -4.99
CA SER A 135 -4.02 -10.40 -6.19
C SER A 135 -2.78 -9.61 -6.61
N LEU A 136 -2.61 -8.37 -6.13
CA LEU A 136 -1.52 -7.47 -6.47
C LEU A 136 -0.25 -7.66 -5.61
N GLY A 137 -0.29 -8.57 -4.62
CA GLY A 137 0.89 -8.87 -3.78
C GLY A 137 1.52 -7.63 -3.15
N LEU A 138 0.71 -6.67 -2.70
CA LEU A 138 1.15 -5.38 -2.19
C LEU A 138 1.99 -5.52 -0.92
N THR A 139 3.00 -4.67 -0.78
CA THR A 139 3.73 -4.54 0.50
C THR A 139 2.87 -3.74 1.48
N GLN A 140 2.74 -4.22 2.72
CA GLN A 140 1.92 -3.58 3.75
C GLN A 140 2.77 -3.18 4.96
N LEU A 141 2.57 -1.94 5.42
CA LEU A 141 3.16 -1.39 6.63
C LEU A 141 2.03 -1.09 7.63
N HIS A 142 2.10 -1.71 8.80
CA HIS A 142 1.10 -1.59 9.83
C HIS A 142 1.45 -0.47 10.83
N PHE A 143 0.55 0.51 10.96
CA PHE A 143 0.56 1.52 12.00
C PHE A 143 -0.30 1.06 13.18
N SER A 144 0.22 1.23 14.39
CA SER A 144 -0.53 1.05 15.62
C SER A 144 -0.77 2.40 16.30
N PRO A 145 -1.80 2.53 17.14
CA PRO A 145 -1.93 3.68 18.03
C PRO A 145 -0.61 3.89 18.81
N PRO A 146 -0.12 5.13 18.92
CA PRO A 146 1.07 5.42 19.72
C PRO A 146 0.79 5.14 21.21
N SER A 147 1.85 4.87 21.98
CA SER A 147 1.69 4.68 23.42
C SER A 147 1.20 5.97 24.10
N PRO A 148 0.46 5.89 25.22
CA PRO A 148 0.03 7.08 25.97
C PRO A 148 1.20 7.96 26.41
N SER A 149 2.35 7.35 26.74
CA SER A 149 3.58 8.06 27.09
C SER A 149 4.17 8.86 25.93
N MET A 150 4.03 8.37 24.69
CA MET A 150 4.47 9.09 23.49
C MET A 150 3.51 10.25 23.19
N LEU A 151 2.21 10.02 23.31
CA LEU A 151 1.19 11.08 23.17
C LEU A 151 1.40 12.21 24.18
N LEU A 152 1.65 11.88 25.46
CA LEU A 152 1.97 12.87 26.49
C LEU A 152 3.18 13.72 26.12
N ARG A 153 4.29 13.07 25.71
CA ARG A 153 5.51 13.78 25.34
C ARG A 153 5.28 14.72 24.16
N THR A 154 4.62 14.23 23.12
CA THR A 154 4.30 15.05 21.94
C THR A 154 3.36 16.19 22.30
N ALA A 155 2.31 15.94 23.09
CA ALA A 155 1.38 16.97 23.55
C ALA A 155 2.09 18.05 24.40
N CYS A 156 3.00 17.66 25.29
CA CYS A 156 3.82 18.60 26.04
C CYS A 156 4.75 19.42 25.13
N LEU A 157 5.37 18.79 24.12
CA LEU A 157 6.21 19.50 23.16
C LEU A 157 5.42 20.50 22.33
N VAL A 158 4.23 20.12 21.86
CA VAL A 158 3.31 21.03 21.16
C VAL A 158 2.89 22.17 22.08
N ALA A 159 2.48 21.88 23.32
CA ALA A 159 2.11 22.92 24.29
C ALA A 159 3.27 23.90 24.55
N CYS A 160 4.49 23.39 24.74
CA CYS A 160 5.69 24.22 24.88
C CYS A 160 5.95 25.08 23.64
N ALA A 161 5.78 24.52 22.43
CA ALA A 161 5.97 25.25 21.18
C ALA A 161 4.91 26.34 20.97
N GLU A 162 3.68 26.11 21.43
CA GLU A 162 2.58 27.08 21.44
C GLU A 162 2.69 28.11 22.57
N GLY A 163 3.76 28.07 23.38
CA GLY A 163 4.03 29.06 24.43
C GLY A 163 3.38 28.77 25.79
N PHE A 164 2.75 27.60 25.97
CA PHE A 164 2.41 27.13 27.31
C PHE A 164 3.72 26.78 28.03
N GLY A 165 4.00 27.40 29.18
CA GLY A 165 5.32 27.40 29.83
C GLY A 165 5.95 26.02 30.08
N SER A 166 7.20 25.99 30.58
CA SER A 166 8.09 24.81 30.64
C SER A 166 7.58 23.53 31.33
N SER A 167 6.41 23.55 31.97
CA SER A 167 5.74 22.36 32.51
C SER A 167 4.24 22.35 32.15
N PRO A 168 3.89 22.09 30.88
CA PRO A 168 2.48 21.95 30.51
C PRO A 168 1.94 20.66 31.16
N HIS A 169 0.96 20.80 32.05
CA HIS A 169 0.30 19.67 32.67
C HIS A 169 -0.86 19.22 31.76
N VAL A 170 -0.60 18.27 30.88
CA VAL A 170 -1.63 17.65 30.04
C VAL A 170 -2.28 16.50 30.82
N PRO A 171 -3.55 16.62 31.24
CA PRO A 171 -4.21 15.55 31.97
C PRO A 171 -4.38 14.31 31.10
N LEU A 172 -4.07 13.14 31.67
CA LEU A 172 -4.21 11.84 30.99
C LEU A 172 -5.64 11.56 30.49
N SER A 173 -6.64 12.13 31.16
CA SER A 173 -8.04 12.02 30.76
C SER A 173 -8.34 12.61 29.38
N LEU A 174 -7.64 13.68 28.98
CA LEU A 174 -7.78 14.25 27.63
C LEU A 174 -7.17 13.33 26.58
N LEU A 175 -6.10 12.60 26.90
CA LEU A 175 -5.48 11.65 25.96
C LEU A 175 -6.35 10.40 25.75
N GLN A 176 -7.11 10.00 26.77
CA GLN A 176 -8.07 8.89 26.65
C GLN A 176 -9.30 9.24 25.81
N GLN A 177 -9.53 10.51 25.47
CA GLN A 177 -10.64 10.96 24.63
C GLN A 177 -10.26 11.10 23.15
N VAL A 178 -8.97 11.00 22.82
CA VAL A 178 -8.42 11.25 21.46
C VAL A 178 -8.01 9.94 20.75
N VAL A 179 -8.04 8.80 21.46
CA VAL A 179 -7.77 7.45 20.93
C VAL A 179 -9.03 6.60 21.07
#